data_AF-A0A8C6GET1-F1
#
_entry.id   AF-A0A8C6GET1-F1
#
_cell.length_a   1.000
_cell.length_b   1.000
_cell.length_c   1.000
_cell.angle_alpha   90.00
_cell.angle_beta   90.00
_cell.angle_gamma   90.00
#
_symmetry.space_group_name_H-M   'P 1'
#
loop_
_entity.id
_entity.type
_entity.pdbx_description
1 polymer ?
#
loop_
_entity_poly.entity_id
_entity_poly.type
_entity_poly.pdbx_seq_one_letter_code
_entity_poly.pdbx_strand_id
1 'polypeptide(L)'
;MYNGLHDSQNHLEINPDHPIVETLCQKAEADKNDKAVKDLVVLLFETVLFFSGFSLEDPQTHSNRIYHMIKLGLGIDEDESRSKGSSS
;
A
#
# COMPACT_ATOMS: atom_id res chain seq x y z
N MET A 1 3.76 -3.96 -35.38
CA MET A 1 2.87 -3.58 -34.27
C MET A 1 3.61 -3.95 -32.99
N TYR A 2 4.05 -2.96 -32.23
CA TYR A 2 5.05 -3.07 -31.16
C TYR A 2 4.58 -3.97 -30.00
N ASN A 3 5.16 -5.17 -29.87
CA ASN A 3 5.12 -5.98 -28.65
C ASN A 3 6.48 -5.92 -27.95
N GLY A 4 6.93 -4.73 -27.55
CA GLY A 4 8.30 -4.53 -27.04
C GLY A 4 8.47 -3.58 -25.87
N LEU A 5 7.40 -3.10 -25.25
CA LEU A 5 7.48 -2.19 -24.09
C LEU A 5 6.63 -2.73 -22.94
N HIS A 6 7.00 -3.87 -22.39
CA HIS A 6 6.39 -4.38 -21.15
C HIS A 6 7.43 -4.94 -20.18
N ASP A 7 8.65 -4.39 -20.20
CA ASP A 7 9.62 -4.68 -19.14
C ASP A 7 10.68 -3.57 -19.03
N SER A 8 10.23 -2.31 -18.95
CA SER A 8 11.10 -1.23 -18.49
C SER A 8 11.18 -1.33 -16.98
N GLN A 9 12.34 -1.71 -16.45
CA GLN A 9 12.62 -1.72 -15.02
C GLN A 9 12.46 -0.29 -14.47
N ASN A 10 11.28 0.00 -13.92
CA ASN A 10 10.93 1.31 -13.42
C ASN A 10 11.62 1.53 -12.06
N HIS A 11 12.54 2.49 -11.99
CA HIS A 11 13.17 2.88 -10.74
C HIS A 11 12.27 3.86 -9.99
N LEU A 12 11.88 3.50 -8.76
CA LEU A 12 11.24 4.43 -7.84
C LEU A 12 12.33 5.28 -7.18
N GLU A 13 12.39 6.57 -7.51
CA GLU A 13 13.23 7.52 -6.79
C GLU A 13 12.51 8.00 -5.53
N ILE A 14 13.20 7.90 -4.39
CA ILE A 14 12.67 8.28 -3.08
C ILE A 14 13.53 9.41 -2.52
N ASN A 15 12.89 10.44 -1.96
CA ASN A 15 13.57 11.48 -1.19
C ASN A 15 13.78 11.01 0.27
N PRO A 16 15.02 10.73 0.71
CA PRO A 16 15.29 10.25 2.08
C PRO A 16 14.96 11.30 3.15
N ASP A 17 15.01 12.58 2.82
CA ASP A 17 14.74 13.69 3.76
C ASP A 17 13.23 13.96 3.94
N HIS A 18 12.38 13.21 3.23
CA HIS A 18 10.94 13.37 3.35
C HIS A 18 10.45 12.72 4.66
N PRO A 19 9.70 13.43 5.53
CA PRO A 19 9.31 12.90 6.86
C PRO A 19 8.56 11.56 6.81
N ILE A 20 7.76 11.34 5.75
CA ILE A 20 7.07 10.05 5.54
C ILE A 20 8.09 8.92 5.33
N VAL A 21 9.12 9.13 4.52
CA VAL A 21 10.13 8.12 4.19
C VAL A 21 10.96 7.80 5.42
N GLU A 22 11.39 8.83 6.15
CA GLU A 22 12.11 8.67 7.42
C GLU A 22 11.28 7.86 8.43
N THR A 23 10.01 8.22 8.62
CA THR A 23 9.11 7.53 9.56
C THR A 23 8.85 6.08 9.15
N LEU A 24 8.67 5.81 7.85
CA LEU A 24 8.50 4.44 7.34
C LEU A 24 9.77 3.61 7.59
N CYS A 25 10.95 4.19 7.41
CA CYS A 25 12.23 3.54 7.68
C CYS A 25 12.35 3.16 9.16
N GLN A 26 12.15 4.12 10.07
CA GLN A 26 12.20 3.89 11.52
C GLN A 26 11.22 2.80 11.98
N LYS A 27 9.99 2.79 11.43
CA LYS A 27 8.99 1.77 11.74
C LYS A 27 9.38 0.39 11.20
N ALA A 28 9.94 0.32 9.99
CA ALA A 28 10.40 -0.93 9.41
C ALA A 28 11.61 -1.51 10.17
N GLU A 29 12.50 -0.66 10.70
CA GLU A 29 13.60 -1.07 11.56
C GLU A 29 13.12 -1.60 12.91
N ALA A 30 12.08 -0.99 13.48
CA ALA A 30 11.47 -1.43 14.73
C ALA A 30 10.74 -2.78 14.58
N ASP A 31 9.98 -2.97 13.50
CA ASP A 31 9.35 -4.24 13.17
C ASP A 31 9.23 -4.46 11.64
N LYS A 32 10.13 -5.30 11.11
CA LYS A 32 10.14 -5.72 9.70
C LYS A 32 8.89 -6.52 9.28
N ASN A 33 8.09 -6.98 10.24
CA ASN A 33 6.88 -7.76 9.99
C ASN A 33 5.59 -6.96 10.15
N ASP A 34 5.66 -5.68 10.51
CA ASP A 34 4.50 -4.81 10.65
C ASP A 34 3.73 -4.74 9.31
N LYS A 35 2.53 -5.31 9.31
CA LYS A 35 1.65 -5.35 8.13
C LYS A 35 1.21 -3.95 7.71
N ALA A 36 0.96 -3.04 8.65
CA ALA A 36 0.54 -1.69 8.34
C ALA A 36 1.68 -0.92 7.64
N VAL A 37 2.92 -1.08 8.10
CA VAL A 37 4.10 -0.47 7.46
C VAL A 37 4.28 -1.02 6.04
N LYS A 38 4.19 -2.33 5.85
CA LYS A 38 4.26 -2.95 4.52
C LYS A 38 3.17 -2.44 3.59
N ASP A 39 1.94 -2.33 4.08
CA ASP A 39 0.82 -1.82 3.30
C ASP A 39 1.03 -0.33 2.93
N LEU A 40 1.54 0.50 3.84
CA LEU A 40 1.86 1.90 3.52
C LEU A 40 2.94 2.04 2.45
N VAL A 41 4.01 1.23 2.51
CA VAL A 41 5.09 1.25 1.51
C VAL A 41 4.57 0.88 0.13
N VAL A 42 3.77 -0.18 0.04
CA VAL A 42 3.22 -0.58 -1.26
C VAL A 42 2.18 0.42 -1.75
N LEU A 43 1.36 1.01 -0.87
CA LEU A 43 0.41 2.04 -1.25
C LEU A 43 1.12 3.28 -1.82
N LEU A 44 2.25 3.69 -1.22
CA LEU A 44 3.09 4.78 -1.72
C LEU A 44 3.61 4.46 -3.13
N PHE A 45 4.10 3.24 -3.35
CA PHE A 45 4.57 2.79 -4.66
C PHE A 45 3.45 2.79 -5.72
N GLU A 46 2.29 2.19 -5.42
CA GLU A 46 1.13 2.14 -6.31
C GLU A 46 0.63 3.55 -6.66
N THR A 47 0.66 4.47 -5.70
CA THR A 47 0.28 5.88 -5.90
C THR A 47 1.23 6.58 -6.87
N VAL A 48 2.55 6.37 -6.72
CA VAL A 48 3.54 6.94 -7.65
C VAL A 48 3.41 6.32 -9.05
N LEU A 49 3.12 5.02 -9.14
CA LEU A 49 2.82 4.34 -10.41
C LEU A 49 1.62 4.97 -11.12
N PHE A 50 0.53 5.21 -10.38
CA PHE A 50 -0.67 5.84 -10.91
C PHE A 50 -0.40 7.26 -11.44
N PHE A 51 0.31 8.08 -10.68
CA PHE A 51 0.67 9.45 -11.12
C PHE A 51 1.61 9.48 -12.33
N SER A 52 2.46 8.47 -12.48
CA SER A 52 3.37 8.34 -13.64
C SER A 52 2.68 7.78 -14.89
N GLY A 53 1.37 7.50 -14.83
CA GLY A 53 0.58 7.01 -15.95
C GLY A 53 0.70 5.52 -16.21
N PHE A 54 1.28 4.76 -15.26
CA PHE A 54 1.29 3.30 -15.33
C PHE A 54 -0.01 2.72 -14.78
N SER A 55 -0.45 1.64 -15.40
CA SER A 55 -1.58 0.86 -14.89
C SER A 55 -1.18 0.08 -13.64
N LEU A 56 -2.09 0.00 -12.68
CA LEU A 56 -1.96 -0.94 -11.56
C LEU A 56 -2.16 -2.36 -12.07
N GLU A 57 -1.34 -3.32 -11.59
CA GLU A 57 -1.48 -4.73 -11.94
C GLU A 57 -2.80 -5.32 -11.44
N ASP A 58 -3.17 -5.00 -10.19
CA ASP A 58 -4.42 -5.44 -9.57
C ASP A 58 -5.11 -4.29 -8.78
N PRO A 59 -6.07 -3.60 -9.42
CA PRO A 59 -6.85 -2.55 -8.76
C PRO A 59 -7.65 -3.01 -7.53
N GLN A 60 -8.04 -4.30 -7.47
CA GLN A 60 -8.78 -4.83 -6.33
C GLN A 60 -7.87 -4.95 -5.10
N THR A 61 -6.65 -5.45 -5.28
CA THR A 61 -5.66 -5.50 -4.20
C THR A 61 -5.29 -4.10 -3.71
N HIS A 62 -5.11 -3.13 -4.61
CA HIS A 62 -4.90 -1.73 -4.23
C HIS A 62 -6.06 -1.18 -3.39
N SER A 63 -7.31 -1.42 -3.81
CA SER A 63 -8.51 -1.00 -3.09
C SER A 63 -8.59 -1.62 -1.68
N ASN A 64 -8.32 -2.92 -1.57
CA ASN A 64 -8.29 -3.64 -0.30
C ASN A 64 -7.26 -3.03 0.67
N ARG A 65 -6.11 -2.61 0.15
CA ARG A 65 -5.05 -1.93 0.92
C ARG A 65 -5.51 -0.57 1.44
N ILE A 66 -6.17 0.23 0.60
CA ILE A 66 -6.77 1.51 1.01
C ILE A 66 -7.80 1.28 2.11
N TYR A 67 -8.70 0.31 1.97
CA TYR A 67 -9.69 -0.01 2.99
C TYR A 67 -9.04 -0.41 4.32
N HIS A 68 -7.97 -1.20 4.27
CA HIS A 68 -7.21 -1.56 5.48
C HIS A 68 -6.61 -0.32 6.15
N MET A 69 -6.00 0.60 5.39
CA MET A 69 -5.46 1.84 5.93
C MET A 69 -6.52 2.75 6.54
N ILE A 70 -7.70 2.83 5.93
CA ILE A 70 -8.84 3.58 6.49
C ILE A 70 -9.29 2.95 7.81
N LYS A 71 -9.43 1.64 7.89
CA LYS A 71 -9.79 0.93 9.13
C LYS A 71 -8.80 1.23 10.25
N LEU A 72 -7.49 1.13 9.97
CA LEU A 72 -6.45 1.46 10.94
C LEU A 72 -6.51 2.93 11.39
N GLY A 73 -6.70 3.86 10.46
CA GLY A 73 -6.81 5.29 10.77
C GLY A 73 -8.05 5.64 11.61
N LEU A 74 -9.10 4.81 11.52
CA LEU A 74 -10.32 4.93 12.32
C LEU A 74 -10.30 4.07 13.60
N GLY A 75 -9.25 3.28 13.83
CA GLY A 75 -9.16 2.35 14.97
C GLY A 75 -10.15 1.19 14.91
N ILE A 76 -10.60 0.80 13.71
CA ILE A 76 -11.52 -0.32 13.49
C ILE A 76 -10.70 -1.61 13.37
N ASP A 77 -10.96 -2.56 14.26
CA ASP A 77 -10.26 -3.84 14.27
C ASP A 77 -10.75 -4.75 13.13
N GLU A 78 -9.85 -5.53 12.52
CA GLU A 78 -10.20 -6.38 11.37
C GLU A 78 -11.20 -7.49 11.77
N ASP A 79 -11.19 -7.91 13.04
CA ASP A 79 -12.08 -8.93 13.60
C ASP A 79 -13.53 -8.46 13.84
N GLU A 80 -13.78 -7.15 13.97
CA GLU A 80 -15.12 -6.64 14.29
C GLU A 80 -16.11 -6.90 13.12
N SER A 81 -15.58 -6.96 11.89
CA SER A 81 -16.36 -7.15 10.67
C SER A 81 -16.86 -8.59 10.42
N ARG A 82 -16.38 -9.59 11.17
CA ARG A 82 -16.86 -10.98 11.06
C ARG A 82 -17.99 -11.36 12.03
N SER A 83 -18.39 -10.47 12.96
CA SER A 83 -19.34 -10.84 14.03
C SER A 83 -20.82 -10.49 13.77
N LYS A 84 -21.15 -9.77 12.68
CA LYS A 84 -22.56 -9.41 12.37
C LYS A 84 -23.10 -10.19 11.19
N GLY A 85 -23.22 -11.51 11.39
CA GLY A 85 -23.78 -12.45 10.40
C GLY A 85 -24.34 -13.72 11.02
N SER A 86 -24.95 -13.64 12.21
CA SER A 86 -25.69 -14.76 12.81
C SER A 86 -26.70 -14.30 13.85
N SER A 87 -27.67 -13.48 13.44
CA SER A 87 -28.94 -13.36 14.17
C SER A 87 -30.04 -12.86 13.25
N SER A 88 -30.80 -13.80 12.68
CA SER A 88 -32.27 -13.80 12.55
C SER A 88 -32.71 -14.90 11.58
#